data_AF-A0A2V6QTA0-F1
#
_entry.id   AF-A0A2V6QTA0-F1
#
_cell.length_a   1.000
_cell.length_b   1.000
_cell.length_c   1.000
_cell.angle_alpha   90.00
_cell.angle_beta   90.00
_cell.angle_gamma   90.00
#
_symmetry.space_group_name_H-M   'P 1'
#
loop_
_entity.id
_entity.type
_entity.pdbx_description
1 polymer ?
#
loop_
_entity_poly.entity_id
_entity_poly.type
_entity_poly.pdbx_seq_one_letter_code
_entity_poly.pdbx_strand_id
1 'polypeptide(L)'
;MPRAEDTRRVEQLVATLAQEAATLCPLSNPGDQDALDRCRVALFKNSFFKRSLARIVLWGRPSPVPDGRLKDTTLTQFGAEVLSGLYLPLFMFNGRYRVDYDATEARYRARLEGVFRNNLMPGQYPYPFWHDAKKWSDYQRANGITFWIDPHTSKIVVGQFSRQEGADPRLNTASRIPPAFDGKWMWLDDKGEPQPKPALFVGLFRADNPYLEQLQTTYKDLALAMRNGTCNNCHAPDNPEKMKRLVLFQTPVHAAAEIKRVMAAVRDNRMPRDEIGIEKELDAKTKTLLLKYGAVFESTVNAAYAWESSN
;
A
#
# COMPACT_ATOMS: atom_id res chain seq x y z
N MET A 1 -12.88 -26.84 -10.15
CA MET A 1 -13.92 -25.91 -10.66
C MET A 1 -14.59 -25.27 -9.45
N PRO A 2 -14.75 -23.94 -9.40
CA PRO A 2 -15.49 -23.29 -8.33
C PRO A 2 -16.97 -23.71 -8.33
N ARG A 3 -17.60 -23.75 -7.15
CA ARG A 3 -19.04 -23.99 -7.04
C ARG A 3 -19.80 -22.77 -7.58
N ALA A 4 -20.92 -22.98 -8.25
CA ALA A 4 -21.72 -21.89 -8.83
C ALA A 4 -22.16 -20.83 -7.80
N GLU A 5 -22.38 -21.24 -6.54
CA GLU A 5 -22.66 -20.32 -5.44
C GLU A 5 -21.46 -19.43 -5.08
N ASP A 6 -20.25 -20.00 -5.04
CA ASP A 6 -19.02 -19.23 -4.80
C ASP A 6 -18.80 -18.21 -5.91
N THR A 7 -19.09 -18.57 -7.16
CA THR A 7 -18.98 -17.66 -8.31
C THR A 7 -19.93 -16.47 -8.16
N ARG A 8 -21.23 -16.72 -7.92
CA ARG A 8 -22.22 -15.66 -7.75
C ARG A 8 -21.88 -14.72 -6.60
N ARG A 9 -21.43 -15.28 -5.47
CA ARG A 9 -21.00 -14.49 -4.30
C ARG A 9 -19.83 -13.57 -4.63
N VAL A 10 -18.83 -14.06 -5.37
CA VAL A 10 -17.68 -13.23 -5.77
C VAL A 10 -18.06 -12.21 -6.83
N GLU A 11 -18.92 -12.54 -7.78
CA GLU A 11 -19.44 -11.56 -8.75
C GLU A 11 -20.17 -10.41 -8.06
N GLN A 12 -21.03 -10.69 -7.07
CA GLN A 12 -21.72 -9.67 -6.28
C GLN A 12 -20.75 -8.81 -5.45
N LEU A 13 -19.75 -9.46 -4.82
CA LEU A 13 -18.67 -8.75 -4.13
C LEU A 13 -17.97 -7.76 -5.07
N VAL A 14 -17.56 -8.23 -6.26
CA VAL A 14 -16.82 -7.40 -7.23
C VAL A 14 -17.70 -6.30 -7.81
N ALA A 15 -18.98 -6.56 -8.08
CA ALA A 15 -19.93 -5.53 -8.51
C ALA A 15 -20.01 -4.39 -7.49
N THR A 16 -20.11 -4.76 -6.20
CA THR A 16 -20.16 -3.79 -5.09
C THR A 16 -18.85 -3.01 -4.98
N LEU A 17 -17.70 -3.68 -5.10
CA LEU A 17 -16.38 -3.03 -5.09
C LEU A 17 -16.20 -2.04 -6.24
N ALA A 18 -16.59 -2.43 -7.46
CA ALA A 18 -16.47 -1.59 -8.64
C ALA A 18 -17.37 -0.36 -8.54
N GLN A 19 -18.62 -0.54 -8.08
CA GLN A 19 -19.55 0.56 -7.86
C GLN A 19 -19.06 1.52 -6.77
N GLU A 20 -18.59 1.00 -5.63
CA GLU A 20 -18.05 1.83 -4.56
C GLU A 20 -16.80 2.59 -5.03
N ALA A 21 -15.86 1.92 -5.71
CA ALA A 21 -14.66 2.56 -6.23
C ALA A 21 -14.98 3.68 -7.24
N ALA A 22 -15.94 3.47 -8.13
CA ALA A 22 -16.38 4.49 -9.09
C ALA A 22 -17.12 5.66 -8.42
N THR A 23 -17.81 5.40 -7.30
CA THR A 23 -18.54 6.42 -6.55
C THR A 23 -17.59 7.27 -5.70
N LEU A 24 -16.67 6.63 -4.98
CA LEU A 24 -15.76 7.30 -4.06
C LEU A 24 -14.56 7.94 -4.78
N CYS A 25 -14.12 7.31 -5.88
CA CYS A 25 -12.93 7.68 -6.63
C CYS A 25 -13.25 7.77 -8.14
N PRO A 26 -14.22 8.59 -8.56
CA PRO A 26 -14.64 8.69 -9.95
C PRO A 26 -13.52 9.22 -10.85
N LEU A 27 -13.67 8.99 -12.17
CA LEU A 27 -12.88 9.68 -13.18
C LEU A 27 -12.99 11.20 -13.00
N SER A 28 -11.85 11.86 -12.83
CA SER A 28 -11.72 13.31 -12.69
C SER A 28 -10.43 13.79 -13.38
N ASN A 29 -10.10 15.08 -13.24
CA ASN A 29 -8.76 15.54 -13.58
C ASN A 29 -7.72 14.76 -12.73
N PRO A 30 -6.65 14.19 -13.34
CA PRO A 30 -5.62 13.43 -12.62
C PRO A 30 -4.84 14.23 -11.57
N GLY A 31 -4.91 15.55 -11.59
CA GLY A 31 -4.31 16.46 -10.60
C GLY A 31 -5.31 17.06 -9.62
N ASP A 32 -6.57 16.61 -9.62
CA ASP A 32 -7.61 17.11 -8.71
C ASP A 32 -7.34 16.66 -7.27
N GLN A 33 -6.85 17.58 -6.45
CA GLN A 33 -6.51 17.35 -5.04
C GLN A 33 -7.76 17.08 -4.19
N ASP A 34 -8.85 17.82 -4.40
CA ASP A 34 -10.06 17.66 -3.60
C ASP A 34 -10.74 16.31 -3.89
N ALA A 35 -10.72 15.87 -5.16
CA ALA A 35 -11.18 14.54 -5.53
C ALA A 35 -10.34 13.42 -4.90
N LEU A 36 -9.01 13.59 -4.86
CA LEU A 36 -8.12 12.67 -4.16
C LEU A 36 -8.44 12.59 -2.68
N ASP A 37 -8.58 13.74 -2.00
CA ASP A 37 -8.77 13.77 -0.55
C ASP A 37 -10.12 13.19 -0.14
N ARG A 38 -11.20 13.45 -0.88
CA ARG A 38 -12.51 12.79 -0.67
C ARG A 38 -12.41 11.27 -0.84
N CYS A 39 -11.80 10.82 -1.93
CA CYS A 39 -11.59 9.40 -2.23
C CYS A 39 -10.77 8.71 -1.14
N ARG A 40 -9.67 9.34 -0.71
CA ARG A 40 -8.76 8.86 0.33
C ARG A 40 -9.46 8.69 1.68
N VAL A 41 -10.16 9.72 2.15
CA VAL A 41 -10.89 9.67 3.42
C VAL A 41 -11.97 8.60 3.38
N ALA A 42 -12.73 8.53 2.28
CA ALA A 42 -13.81 7.56 2.15
C ALA A 42 -13.30 6.12 2.11
N LEU A 43 -12.24 5.84 1.35
CA LEU A 43 -11.65 4.50 1.29
C LEU A 43 -10.97 4.11 2.60
N PHE A 44 -10.26 5.04 3.26
CA PHE A 44 -9.47 4.76 4.45
C PHE A 44 -10.31 4.46 5.69
N LYS A 45 -11.50 5.07 5.86
CA LYS A 45 -12.33 4.89 7.06
C LYS A 45 -12.95 3.50 7.14
N ASN A 46 -14.23 3.37 6.78
CA ASN A 46 -15.00 2.13 6.87
C ASN A 46 -15.66 1.81 5.51
N SER A 47 -14.89 1.89 4.43
CA SER A 47 -15.35 1.48 3.10
C SER A 47 -15.58 -0.04 3.04
N PHE A 48 -16.53 -0.45 2.19
CA PHE A 48 -16.71 -1.86 1.85
C PHE A 48 -15.44 -2.44 1.20
N PHE A 49 -14.73 -1.63 0.41
CA PHE A 49 -13.47 -1.97 -0.21
C PHE A 49 -12.42 -2.38 0.82
N LYS A 50 -12.17 -1.53 1.82
CA LYS A 50 -11.20 -1.80 2.90
C LYS A 50 -11.58 -3.06 3.67
N ARG A 51 -12.87 -3.25 4.00
CA ARG A 51 -13.33 -4.46 4.69
C ARG A 51 -13.18 -5.73 3.84
N SER A 52 -13.17 -5.62 2.52
CA SER A 52 -13.01 -6.74 1.59
C SER A 52 -11.55 -7.15 1.38
N LEU A 53 -10.59 -6.33 1.82
CA LEU A 53 -9.18 -6.68 1.83
C LEU A 53 -8.88 -7.72 2.92
N ALA A 54 -7.96 -8.65 2.63
CA ALA A 54 -7.35 -9.47 3.66
C ALA A 54 -6.53 -8.60 4.62
N ARG A 55 -6.22 -9.12 5.81
CA ARG A 55 -5.35 -8.42 6.77
C ARG A 55 -3.99 -8.04 6.16
N ILE A 56 -3.48 -8.90 5.30
CA ILE A 56 -2.25 -8.69 4.53
C ILE A 56 -2.62 -8.84 3.07
N VAL A 57 -2.36 -7.80 2.29
CA VAL A 57 -2.59 -7.81 0.85
C VAL A 57 -1.26 -7.59 0.14
N LEU A 58 -1.01 -8.38 -0.90
CA LEU A 58 0.14 -8.17 -1.77
C LEU A 58 -0.19 -7.12 -2.83
N TRP A 59 0.71 -6.16 -3.06
CA TRP A 59 0.54 -5.07 -4.00
C TRP A 59 1.73 -4.95 -4.94
N GLY A 60 1.47 -4.69 -6.22
CA GLY A 60 2.53 -4.39 -7.17
C GLY A 60 2.12 -4.58 -8.62
N ARG A 61 3.09 -4.95 -9.45
CA ARG A 61 2.90 -5.25 -10.87
C ARG A 61 2.69 -6.75 -11.06
N PRO A 62 2.04 -7.19 -12.15
CA PRO A 62 2.13 -8.57 -12.61
C PRO A 62 3.59 -9.01 -12.82
N SER A 63 3.81 -10.32 -12.84
CA SER A 63 5.11 -10.87 -13.23
C SER A 63 5.51 -10.34 -14.61
N PRO A 64 6.76 -9.91 -14.81
CA PRO A 64 7.27 -9.59 -16.15
C PRO A 64 7.53 -10.86 -16.97
N VAL A 65 7.58 -12.02 -16.32
CA VAL A 65 7.72 -13.33 -16.98
C VAL A 65 6.34 -13.77 -17.48
N PRO A 66 6.18 -14.13 -18.77
CA PRO A 66 4.95 -14.72 -19.31
C PRO A 66 4.48 -15.89 -18.44
N ASP A 67 3.17 -15.93 -18.18
CA ASP A 67 2.53 -16.94 -17.30
C ASP A 67 3.11 -17.04 -15.88
N GLY A 68 3.83 -15.99 -15.45
CA GLY A 68 4.45 -15.93 -14.14
C GLY A 68 3.41 -15.95 -13.01
N ARG A 69 3.64 -16.86 -12.06
CA ARG A 69 2.72 -17.12 -10.95
C ARG A 69 2.77 -16.03 -9.89
N LEU A 70 1.66 -15.81 -9.19
CA LEU A 70 1.58 -14.90 -8.03
C LEU A 70 2.59 -15.27 -6.94
N LYS A 71 2.77 -16.58 -6.71
CA LYS A 71 3.74 -17.08 -5.73
C LYS A 71 5.17 -16.66 -6.07
N ASP A 72 5.46 -16.41 -7.36
CA ASP A 72 6.78 -16.10 -7.93
C ASP A 72 7.00 -14.62 -8.25
N THR A 73 5.94 -13.81 -8.16
CA THR A 73 6.00 -12.37 -8.40
C THR A 73 6.50 -11.62 -7.17
N THR A 74 7.48 -10.73 -7.34
CA THR A 74 7.90 -9.79 -6.29
C THR A 74 6.83 -8.74 -6.04
N LEU A 75 6.25 -8.76 -4.84
CA LEU A 75 5.16 -7.88 -4.43
C LEU A 75 5.44 -7.29 -3.05
N THR A 76 4.87 -6.11 -2.79
CA THR A 76 4.92 -5.46 -1.47
C THR A 76 3.75 -5.93 -0.62
N GLN A 77 3.98 -6.16 0.66
CA GLN A 77 2.95 -6.51 1.64
C GLN A 77 2.43 -5.24 2.28
N PHE A 78 1.11 -5.10 2.33
CA PHE A 78 0.43 -4.00 3.01
C PHE A 78 -0.66 -4.51 3.95
N GLY A 79 -0.85 -3.78 5.04
CA GLY A 79 -2.13 -3.79 5.76
C GLY A 79 -3.26 -3.24 4.88
N ALA A 80 -4.49 -3.65 5.17
CA ALA A 80 -5.67 -3.21 4.42
C ALA A 80 -5.80 -1.67 4.40
N GLU A 81 -5.51 -1.03 5.51
CA GLU A 81 -5.50 0.42 5.71
C GLU A 81 -4.48 1.14 4.82
N VAL A 82 -3.30 0.55 4.62
CA VAL A 82 -2.27 1.12 3.74
C VAL A 82 -2.73 1.05 2.29
N LEU A 83 -3.17 -0.12 1.82
CA LEU A 83 -3.63 -0.26 0.43
C LEU A 83 -4.83 0.67 0.15
N SER A 84 -5.83 0.67 1.04
CA SER A 84 -7.06 1.46 0.87
C SER A 84 -6.86 2.96 1.02
N GLY A 85 -6.00 3.43 1.93
CA GLY A 85 -5.78 4.86 2.16
C GLY A 85 -4.67 5.48 1.32
N LEU A 86 -3.63 4.72 0.96
CA LEU A 86 -2.44 5.28 0.29
C LEU A 86 -2.37 4.98 -1.21
N TYR A 87 -2.81 3.81 -1.65
CA TYR A 87 -2.53 3.34 -3.01
C TYR A 87 -3.76 3.31 -3.90
N LEU A 88 -4.89 2.76 -3.42
CA LEU A 88 -6.14 2.77 -4.18
C LEU A 88 -6.64 4.18 -4.53
N PRO A 89 -6.52 5.21 -3.66
CA PRO A 89 -6.98 6.55 -3.98
C PRO A 89 -6.22 7.24 -5.13
N LEU A 90 -5.05 6.72 -5.47
CA LEU A 90 -4.28 7.18 -6.61
C LEU A 90 -4.84 6.67 -7.95
N PHE A 91 -5.89 5.85 -7.94
CA PHE A 91 -6.61 5.41 -9.12
C PHE A 91 -8.01 6.01 -9.15
N MET A 92 -8.49 6.26 -10.35
CA MET A 92 -9.83 6.75 -10.65
C MET A 92 -10.57 5.70 -11.45
N PHE A 93 -11.79 5.34 -11.05
CA PHE A 93 -12.50 4.18 -11.59
C PHE A 93 -13.76 4.60 -12.34
N ASN A 94 -14.11 3.84 -13.38
CA ASN A 94 -15.32 4.04 -14.17
C ASN A 94 -16.45 3.04 -13.84
N GLY A 95 -16.21 2.13 -12.88
CA GLY A 95 -17.16 1.12 -12.43
C GLY A 95 -17.25 -0.12 -13.31
N ARG A 96 -16.54 -0.16 -14.46
CA ARG A 96 -16.48 -1.35 -15.30
C ARG A 96 -15.55 -2.38 -14.68
N TYR A 97 -15.98 -3.64 -14.73
CA TYR A 97 -15.19 -4.74 -14.22
C TYR A 97 -15.42 -6.03 -15.01
N ARG A 98 -14.52 -6.99 -14.81
CA ARG A 98 -14.67 -8.39 -15.25
C ARG A 98 -14.26 -9.31 -14.12
N VAL A 99 -14.91 -10.46 -14.03
CA VAL A 99 -14.56 -11.53 -13.10
C VAL A 99 -14.35 -12.81 -13.89
N ASP A 100 -13.24 -13.49 -13.62
CA ASP A 100 -12.98 -14.84 -14.10
C ASP A 100 -12.35 -15.68 -12.98
N TYR A 101 -12.42 -17.00 -13.09
CA TYR A 101 -11.72 -17.90 -12.17
C TYR A 101 -10.44 -18.39 -12.84
N ASP A 102 -9.31 -18.14 -12.18
CA ASP A 102 -8.02 -18.64 -12.63
C ASP A 102 -7.77 -19.99 -11.96
N ALA A 103 -7.87 -21.07 -12.75
CA ALA A 103 -7.65 -22.43 -12.26
C ALA A 103 -6.19 -22.67 -11.84
N THR A 104 -5.24 -21.95 -12.44
CA THR A 104 -3.82 -22.11 -12.11
C THR A 104 -3.54 -21.54 -10.73
N GLU A 105 -4.05 -20.34 -10.44
CA GLU A 105 -3.91 -19.67 -9.14
C GLU A 105 -4.94 -20.11 -8.09
N ALA A 106 -5.91 -20.93 -8.48
CA ALA A 106 -7.04 -21.37 -7.66
C ALA A 106 -7.76 -20.19 -6.97
N ARG A 107 -7.95 -19.10 -7.71
CA ARG A 107 -8.46 -17.81 -7.22
C ARG A 107 -9.36 -17.16 -8.24
N TYR A 108 -10.29 -16.34 -7.78
CA TYR A 108 -10.99 -15.43 -8.67
C TYR A 108 -10.11 -14.24 -9.00
N ARG A 109 -10.19 -13.80 -10.25
CA ARG A 109 -9.49 -12.66 -10.81
C ARG A 109 -10.53 -11.61 -11.20
N ALA A 110 -10.55 -10.52 -10.45
CA ALA A 110 -11.42 -9.37 -10.69
C ALA A 110 -10.60 -8.24 -11.31
N ARG A 111 -10.91 -7.84 -12.54
CA ARG A 111 -10.27 -6.68 -13.18
C ARG A 111 -11.20 -5.49 -13.09
N LEU A 112 -10.78 -4.44 -12.39
CA LEU A 112 -11.47 -3.16 -12.33
C LEU A 112 -10.75 -2.18 -13.26
N GLU A 113 -11.52 -1.53 -14.13
CA GLU A 113 -11.03 -0.49 -15.02
C GLU A 113 -10.82 0.83 -14.25
N GLY A 114 -9.68 1.49 -14.48
CA GLY A 114 -9.38 2.76 -13.85
C GLY A 114 -8.01 3.30 -14.20
N VAL A 115 -7.80 4.60 -14.05
CA VAL A 115 -6.56 5.28 -14.49
C VAL A 115 -5.85 5.94 -13.31
N PHE A 116 -4.52 5.98 -13.37
CA PHE A 116 -3.68 6.53 -12.31
C PHE A 116 -3.66 8.08 -12.30
N ARG A 117 -3.70 8.68 -11.10
CA ARG A 117 -3.56 10.12 -10.86
C ARG A 117 -2.09 10.53 -10.95
N ASN A 118 -1.59 10.74 -12.17
CA ASN A 118 -0.17 11.06 -12.41
C ASN A 118 0.19 12.56 -12.39
N ASN A 119 -0.78 13.43 -12.12
CA ASN A 119 -0.60 14.89 -12.14
C ASN A 119 -0.81 15.54 -10.76
N LEU A 120 -0.64 14.77 -9.70
CA LEU A 120 -0.65 15.27 -8.32
C LEU A 120 0.70 15.90 -7.96
N MET A 121 0.69 16.77 -6.94
CA MET A 121 1.92 17.26 -6.33
C MET A 121 2.77 16.08 -5.80
N PRO A 122 4.10 16.11 -5.91
CA PRO A 122 4.98 15.01 -5.48
C PRO A 122 4.73 14.51 -4.05
N GLY A 123 4.40 15.40 -3.12
CA GLY A 123 4.10 15.08 -1.72
C GLY A 123 2.81 14.29 -1.49
N GLN A 124 1.98 14.08 -2.52
CA GLN A 124 0.72 13.33 -2.43
C GLN A 124 0.88 11.84 -2.71
N TYR A 125 2.02 11.41 -3.26
CA TYR A 125 2.33 10.01 -3.44
C TYR A 125 2.92 9.43 -2.15
N PRO A 126 2.66 8.16 -1.79
CA PRO A 126 3.13 7.55 -0.55
C PRO A 126 4.66 7.51 -0.38
N TYR A 127 5.38 7.58 -1.50
CA TYR A 127 6.82 7.80 -1.60
C TYR A 127 7.16 8.18 -3.05
N PRO A 128 8.40 8.61 -3.36
CA PRO A 128 8.86 8.90 -4.72
C PRO A 128 8.78 7.70 -5.67
N PHE A 129 7.62 7.40 -6.28
CA PHE A 129 7.48 6.30 -7.25
C PHE A 129 8.45 6.42 -8.44
N TRP A 130 8.89 7.66 -8.72
CA TRP A 130 9.87 8.02 -9.74
C TRP A 130 11.33 7.74 -9.39
N HIS A 131 11.61 7.18 -8.21
CA HIS A 131 12.93 6.63 -7.91
C HIS A 131 13.37 5.58 -8.94
N ASP A 132 12.40 4.88 -9.54
CA ASP A 132 12.57 3.93 -10.64
C ASP A 132 11.72 4.38 -11.84
N ALA A 133 12.37 4.75 -12.94
CA ALA A 133 11.70 5.27 -14.13
C ALA A 133 10.70 4.26 -14.70
N LYS A 134 11.02 2.96 -14.63
CA LYS A 134 10.11 1.90 -15.07
C LYS A 134 8.86 1.85 -14.19
N LYS A 135 8.99 1.86 -12.86
CA LYS A 135 7.87 1.87 -11.91
C LYS A 135 6.95 3.05 -12.14
N TRP A 136 7.50 4.27 -12.28
CA TRP A 136 6.69 5.44 -12.60
C TRP A 136 5.95 5.26 -13.92
N SER A 137 6.65 4.83 -14.97
CA SER A 137 6.05 4.58 -16.29
C SER A 137 4.95 3.51 -16.25
N ASP A 138 5.12 2.45 -15.45
CA ASP A 138 4.12 1.39 -15.26
C ASP A 138 2.86 1.91 -14.57
N TYR A 139 2.99 2.76 -13.54
CA TYR A 139 1.84 3.42 -12.90
C TYR A 139 1.09 4.32 -13.89
N GLN A 140 1.81 5.17 -14.63
CA GLN A 140 1.21 6.08 -15.60
C GLN A 140 0.46 5.37 -16.73
N ARG A 141 0.91 4.18 -17.12
CA ARG A 141 0.27 3.36 -18.17
C ARG A 141 -0.84 2.47 -17.66
N ALA A 142 -1.01 2.35 -16.34
CA ALA A 142 -2.03 1.48 -15.79
C ALA A 142 -3.43 2.03 -16.13
N ASN A 143 -4.26 1.16 -16.69
CA ASN A 143 -5.66 1.42 -17.03
C ASN A 143 -6.62 0.46 -16.27
N GLY A 144 -6.09 -0.23 -15.26
CA GLY A 144 -6.89 -0.96 -14.29
C GLY A 144 -6.07 -1.62 -13.19
N ILE A 145 -6.80 -2.19 -12.24
CA ILE A 145 -6.27 -3.01 -11.16
C ILE A 145 -6.89 -4.40 -11.24
N THR A 146 -6.05 -5.43 -11.15
CA THR A 146 -6.46 -6.83 -10.99
C THR A 146 -6.42 -7.18 -9.51
N PHE A 147 -7.56 -7.59 -8.95
CA PHE A 147 -7.66 -8.12 -7.60
C PHE A 147 -7.82 -9.64 -7.66
N TRP A 148 -7.01 -10.34 -6.87
CA TRP A 148 -7.09 -11.78 -6.69
C TRP A 148 -7.81 -12.08 -5.39
N ILE A 149 -8.93 -12.78 -5.50
CA ILE A 149 -9.88 -13.02 -4.43
C ILE A 149 -9.81 -14.49 -4.04
N ASP A 150 -9.57 -14.72 -2.75
CA ASP A 150 -9.58 -16.05 -2.17
C ASP A 150 -11.02 -16.61 -2.18
N PRO A 151 -11.25 -17.80 -2.76
CA PRO A 151 -12.59 -18.34 -2.95
C PRO A 151 -13.28 -18.72 -1.63
N HIS A 152 -12.52 -19.02 -0.58
CA HIS A 152 -13.07 -19.47 0.71
C HIS A 152 -13.48 -18.28 1.57
N THR A 153 -12.58 -17.32 1.71
CA THR A 153 -12.75 -16.16 2.58
C THR A 153 -13.44 -14.98 1.91
N SER A 154 -13.53 -14.98 0.56
CA SER A 154 -13.94 -13.82 -0.25
C SER A 154 -13.16 -12.55 0.07
N LYS A 155 -11.90 -12.70 0.50
CA LYS A 155 -10.99 -11.57 0.72
C LYS A 155 -10.09 -11.38 -0.48
N ILE A 156 -9.83 -10.12 -0.79
CA ILE A 156 -8.79 -9.72 -1.73
C ILE A 156 -7.44 -9.96 -1.05
N VAL A 157 -6.62 -10.84 -1.65
CA VAL A 157 -5.29 -11.20 -1.13
C VAL A 157 -4.15 -10.61 -1.95
N VAL A 158 -4.40 -10.23 -3.20
CA VAL A 158 -3.44 -9.55 -4.07
C VAL A 158 -4.14 -8.45 -4.88
N GLY A 159 -3.52 -7.29 -5.01
CA GLY A 159 -3.84 -6.25 -6.00
C GLY A 159 -2.67 -6.01 -6.93
N GLN A 160 -2.92 -5.98 -8.24
CA GLN A 160 -1.90 -5.73 -9.25
C GLN A 160 -2.35 -4.63 -10.22
N PHE A 161 -1.60 -3.54 -10.31
CA PHE A 161 -1.85 -2.51 -11.30
C PHE A 161 -1.10 -2.83 -12.60
N SER A 162 -1.78 -2.66 -13.73
CA SER A 162 -1.18 -2.90 -15.04
C SER A 162 -1.98 -2.21 -16.14
N ARG A 163 -1.41 -2.23 -17.35
CA ARG A 163 -2.22 -2.11 -18.55
C ARG A 163 -3.00 -3.43 -18.74
N GLN A 164 -4.30 -3.31 -18.95
CA GLN A 164 -5.26 -4.38 -19.15
C GLN A 164 -5.74 -4.33 -20.59
N GLU A 165 -5.74 -5.48 -21.24
CA GLU A 165 -6.25 -5.65 -22.59
C GLU A 165 -7.77 -5.52 -22.61
N GLY A 166 -8.30 -4.83 -23.63
CA GLY A 166 -9.74 -4.64 -23.79
C GLY A 166 -10.41 -3.69 -22.79
N ALA A 167 -9.63 -2.97 -21.97
CA ALA A 167 -10.14 -1.84 -21.19
C ALA A 167 -10.49 -0.66 -22.10
N ASP A 168 -11.36 0.24 -21.63
CA ASP A 168 -11.75 1.43 -22.38
C ASP A 168 -10.52 2.26 -22.82
N PRO A 169 -10.32 2.53 -24.13
CA PRO A 169 -9.15 3.25 -24.63
C PRO A 169 -9.04 4.68 -24.10
N ARG A 170 -10.14 5.25 -23.59
CA ARG A 170 -10.17 6.58 -22.96
C ARG A 170 -9.55 6.59 -21.56
N LEU A 171 -9.29 5.43 -20.96
CA LEU A 171 -8.60 5.31 -19.67
C LEU A 171 -7.09 5.50 -19.84
N ASN A 172 -6.71 6.74 -20.09
CA ASN A 172 -5.32 7.13 -20.21
C ASN A 172 -5.10 8.52 -19.58
N THR A 173 -3.88 8.75 -19.12
CA THR A 173 -3.40 10.06 -18.71
C THR A 173 -2.20 10.45 -19.55
N ALA A 174 -2.08 11.73 -19.89
CA ALA A 174 -0.90 12.25 -20.56
C ALA A 174 0.36 11.94 -19.73
N SER A 175 1.42 11.45 -20.37
CA SER A 175 2.69 11.16 -19.70
C SER A 175 3.24 12.41 -19.01
N ARG A 176 3.73 12.25 -17.79
CA ARG A 176 4.33 13.28 -16.94
C ARG A 176 5.75 12.89 -16.59
N ILE A 177 6.62 13.89 -16.66
CA ILE A 177 7.99 13.79 -16.18
C ILE A 177 7.95 14.17 -14.69
N PRO A 178 8.29 13.25 -13.78
CA PRO A 178 8.35 13.55 -12.36
C PRO A 178 9.62 14.36 -12.04
N PRO A 179 9.72 14.99 -10.86
CA PRO A 179 10.99 15.58 -10.41
C PRO A 179 12.09 14.52 -10.34
N ALA A 180 13.35 14.96 -10.32
CA ALA A 180 14.47 14.06 -10.05
C ALA A 180 14.33 13.46 -8.63
N PHE A 181 14.73 12.20 -8.47
CA PHE A 181 14.83 11.59 -7.16
C PHE A 181 16.18 11.97 -6.54
N ASP A 182 16.16 12.61 -5.36
CA ASP A 182 17.34 13.11 -4.66
C ASP A 182 17.92 12.10 -3.64
N GLY A 183 17.43 10.85 -3.68
CA GLY A 183 17.80 9.82 -2.72
C GLY A 183 17.00 9.85 -1.40
N LYS A 184 16.06 10.78 -1.22
CA LYS A 184 15.31 10.91 0.03
C LYS A 184 13.90 10.35 -0.10
N TRP A 185 13.58 9.38 0.76
CA TRP A 185 12.23 8.81 0.87
C TRP A 185 11.22 9.74 1.57
N MET A 186 11.72 10.65 2.41
CA MET A 186 10.98 11.71 3.08
C MET A 186 11.78 13.00 3.01
N TRP A 187 11.12 14.14 2.83
CA TRP A 187 11.77 15.44 2.65
C TRP A 187 10.95 16.55 3.30
N LEU A 188 11.50 17.78 3.31
CA LEU A 188 10.74 18.99 3.63
C LEU A 188 10.43 19.72 2.34
N ASP A 189 9.20 20.18 2.15
CA ASP A 189 8.87 21.06 1.03
C ASP A 189 9.38 22.49 1.24
N ASP A 190 9.13 23.38 0.28
CA ASP A 190 9.59 24.77 0.30
C ASP A 190 9.02 25.59 1.48
N LYS A 191 8.00 25.08 2.19
CA LYS A 191 7.42 25.68 3.38
C LYS A 191 7.96 25.07 4.68
N GLY A 192 8.89 24.12 4.58
CA GLY A 192 9.40 23.37 5.72
C GLY A 192 8.47 22.25 6.20
N GLU A 193 7.41 21.92 5.44
CA GLU A 193 6.45 20.89 5.85
C GLU A 193 6.95 19.49 5.46
N PRO A 194 6.84 18.50 6.35
CA PRO A 194 7.32 17.15 6.08
C PRO A 194 6.48 16.44 5.00
N GLN A 195 7.18 15.72 4.13
CA GLN A 195 6.64 14.99 2.99
C GLN A 195 7.16 13.53 2.99
N PRO A 196 6.41 12.58 2.40
CA PRO A 196 5.07 12.77 1.80
C PRO A 196 3.95 12.85 2.84
N LYS A 197 3.07 13.85 2.72
CA LYS A 197 1.93 14.09 3.61
C LYS A 197 1.12 12.84 3.98
N PRO A 198 0.60 12.05 3.03
CA PRO A 198 -0.27 10.93 3.39
C PRO A 198 0.48 9.83 4.11
N ALA A 199 1.79 9.68 3.89
CA ALA A 199 2.62 8.71 4.62
C ALA A 199 2.95 9.14 6.07
N LEU A 200 2.55 10.36 6.46
CA LEU A 200 2.59 10.93 7.81
C LEU A 200 1.20 10.97 8.45
N PHE A 201 0.23 10.22 7.93
CA PHE A 201 -1.20 10.23 8.32
C PHE A 201 -1.99 11.50 7.93
N VAL A 202 -1.36 12.49 7.30
CA VAL A 202 -2.05 13.72 6.87
C VAL A 202 -3.05 13.41 5.75
N GLY A 203 -4.32 13.70 5.98
CA GLY A 203 -5.41 13.38 5.05
C GLY A 203 -5.91 11.93 5.14
N LEU A 204 -5.34 11.11 6.03
CA LEU A 204 -5.89 9.80 6.41
C LEU A 204 -6.69 9.89 7.71
N PHE A 205 -6.07 10.47 8.74
CA PHE A 205 -6.70 10.79 10.02
C PHE A 205 -7.31 12.19 10.01
N ARG A 206 -8.26 12.44 10.92
CA ARG A 206 -8.80 13.79 11.10
C ARG A 206 -7.70 14.70 11.63
N ALA A 207 -7.71 15.96 11.19
CA ALA A 207 -6.67 16.93 11.54
C ALA A 207 -6.61 17.24 13.05
N ASP A 208 -7.71 17.02 13.78
CA ASP A 208 -7.84 17.19 15.22
C ASP A 208 -7.57 15.90 16.01
N ASN A 209 -7.04 14.84 15.37
CA ASN A 209 -6.58 13.66 16.08
C ASN A 209 -5.38 14.03 16.96
N PRO A 210 -5.50 13.94 18.30
CA PRO A 210 -4.49 14.46 19.22
C PRO A 210 -3.18 13.65 19.19
N TYR A 211 -3.17 12.50 18.51
CA TYR A 211 -2.01 11.61 18.42
C TYR A 211 -1.14 11.87 17.19
N LEU A 212 -1.53 12.75 16.25
CA LEU A 212 -0.79 12.96 15.00
C LEU A 212 0.67 13.39 15.20
N GLU A 213 0.92 14.33 16.12
CA GLU A 213 2.29 14.75 16.44
C GLU A 213 3.08 13.62 17.13
N GLN A 214 2.43 12.93 18.07
CA GLN A 214 3.04 11.82 18.80
C GLN A 214 3.41 10.67 17.87
N LEU A 215 2.60 10.36 16.85
CA LEU A 215 2.91 9.35 15.83
C LEU A 215 4.20 9.68 15.09
N GLN A 216 4.41 10.93 14.72
CA GLN A 216 5.62 11.36 14.04
C GLN A 216 6.84 11.26 14.97
N THR A 217 6.72 11.74 16.20
CA THR A 217 7.82 11.71 17.18
C THR A 217 8.21 10.28 17.54
N THR A 218 7.24 9.44 17.88
CA THR A 218 7.50 8.04 18.25
C THR A 218 7.99 7.20 17.08
N TYR A 219 7.54 7.50 15.85
CA TYR A 219 8.12 6.91 14.64
C TYR A 219 9.57 7.34 14.42
N LYS A 220 9.94 8.61 14.64
CA LYS A 220 11.32 9.08 14.49
C LYS A 220 12.26 8.30 15.42
N ASP A 221 11.87 8.09 16.67
CA ASP A 221 12.65 7.28 17.63
C ASP A 221 12.81 5.83 17.16
N LEU A 222 11.71 5.22 16.69
CA LEU A 222 11.75 3.87 16.11
C LEU A 222 12.62 3.81 14.86
N ALA A 223 12.54 4.80 13.97
CA ALA A 223 13.31 4.88 12.73
C ALA A 223 14.82 4.99 12.99
N LEU A 224 15.22 5.68 14.06
CA LEU A 224 16.62 5.72 14.50
C LEU A 224 17.10 4.33 14.98
N ALA A 225 16.28 3.61 15.75
CA ALA A 225 16.61 2.25 16.16
C ALA A 225 16.65 1.27 14.96
N MET A 226 15.72 1.39 14.02
CA MET A 226 15.71 0.61 12.77
C MET A 226 16.95 0.90 11.90
N ARG A 227 17.45 2.13 11.90
CA ARG A 227 18.70 2.48 11.21
C ARG A 227 19.90 1.77 11.83
N ASN A 228 19.99 1.73 13.16
CA ASN A 228 21.06 1.00 13.86
C ASN A 228 20.98 -0.51 13.61
N GLY A 229 19.76 -1.07 13.54
CA GLY A 229 19.52 -2.47 13.17
C GLY A 229 19.48 -2.74 11.67
N THR A 230 19.96 -1.79 10.84
CA THR A 230 20.04 -1.87 9.37
C THR A 230 18.75 -2.32 8.67
N CYS A 231 17.57 -2.10 9.27
CA CYS A 231 16.31 -2.65 8.78
C CYS A 231 15.96 -2.10 7.38
N ASN A 232 16.31 -0.85 7.10
CA ASN A 232 16.05 -0.21 5.81
C ASN A 232 16.96 -0.71 4.68
N ASN A 233 18.00 -1.49 4.98
CA ASN A 233 18.76 -2.19 3.94
C ASN A 233 17.89 -3.23 3.25
N CYS A 234 16.82 -3.71 3.87
CA CYS A 234 15.88 -4.63 3.21
C CYS A 234 14.51 -3.96 3.00
N HIS A 235 14.05 -3.18 3.98
CA HIS A 235 12.67 -2.71 4.09
C HIS A 235 12.43 -1.32 3.50
N ALA A 236 12.96 -1.06 2.30
CA ALA A 236 12.86 0.20 1.59
C ALA A 236 12.25 0.05 0.17
N PRO A 237 11.71 1.14 -0.44
CA PRO A 237 10.95 1.04 -1.69
C PRO A 237 11.73 0.63 -2.95
N ASP A 238 13.06 0.74 -2.91
CA ASP A 238 14.01 0.29 -3.92
C ASP A 238 14.34 -1.20 -3.82
N ASN A 239 14.05 -1.84 -2.69
CA ASN A 239 14.20 -3.28 -2.47
C ASN A 239 15.59 -3.82 -2.87
N PRO A 240 16.68 -3.27 -2.29
CA PRO A 240 18.04 -3.60 -2.72
C PRO A 240 18.36 -5.11 -2.54
N GLU A 241 17.82 -5.74 -1.50
CA GLU A 241 17.93 -7.19 -1.24
C GLU A 241 16.92 -8.06 -2.04
N LYS A 242 16.20 -7.46 -3.00
CA LYS A 242 15.28 -8.16 -3.92
C LYS A 242 14.28 -9.09 -3.23
N MET A 243 13.80 -8.69 -2.05
CA MET A 243 12.84 -9.46 -1.27
C MET A 243 11.58 -9.72 -2.11
N LYS A 244 11.18 -10.99 -2.18
CA LYS A 244 9.97 -11.43 -2.91
C LYS A 244 8.67 -10.87 -2.31
N ARG A 245 8.67 -10.64 -0.99
CA ARG A 245 7.54 -10.13 -0.20
C ARG A 245 8.00 -8.92 0.62
N LEU A 246 8.18 -7.80 -0.08
CA LEU A 246 8.73 -6.57 0.49
C LEU A 246 7.80 -6.02 1.58
N VAL A 247 8.34 -5.67 2.73
CA VAL A 247 7.64 -4.89 3.76
C VAL A 247 8.34 -3.54 3.86
N LEU A 248 7.58 -2.46 3.96
CA LEU A 248 8.09 -1.09 3.95
C LEU A 248 8.09 -0.49 5.35
N PHE A 249 9.21 0.08 5.79
CA PHE A 249 9.31 0.77 7.09
C PHE A 249 9.75 2.22 6.97
N GLN A 250 9.95 2.75 5.76
CA GLN A 250 10.56 4.06 5.53
C GLN A 250 9.68 5.26 5.91
N THR A 251 8.39 5.05 6.19
CA THR A 251 7.46 6.12 6.64
C THR A 251 6.57 5.65 7.80
N PRO A 252 6.02 6.56 8.63
CA PRO A 252 5.12 6.22 9.73
C PRO A 252 3.95 5.30 9.35
N VAL A 253 3.20 5.60 8.29
CA VAL A 253 2.01 4.81 7.94
C VAL A 253 2.36 3.38 7.53
N HIS A 254 3.42 3.20 6.73
CA HIS A 254 3.90 1.87 6.36
C HIS A 254 4.39 1.07 7.58
N ALA A 255 5.14 1.71 8.49
CA ALA A 255 5.60 1.06 9.72
C ALA A 255 4.42 0.71 10.65
N ALA A 256 3.42 1.58 10.77
CA ALA A 256 2.27 1.39 11.65
C ALA A 256 1.43 0.16 11.28
N ALA A 257 1.22 -0.08 9.98
CA ALA A 257 0.48 -1.26 9.50
C ALA A 257 1.20 -2.60 9.80
N GLU A 258 2.50 -2.51 10.06
CA GLU A 258 3.38 -3.66 10.19
C GLU A 258 3.91 -3.84 11.62
N ILE A 259 3.72 -2.85 12.49
CA ILE A 259 4.40 -2.76 13.78
C ILE A 259 4.23 -4.01 14.63
N LYS A 260 3.02 -4.59 14.70
CA LYS A 260 2.77 -5.82 15.45
C LYS A 260 3.62 -7.00 14.96
N ARG A 261 3.79 -7.13 13.64
CA ARG A 261 4.63 -8.18 13.02
C ARG A 261 6.11 -7.90 13.24
N VAL A 262 6.53 -6.63 13.12
CA VAL A 262 7.90 -6.21 13.41
C VAL A 262 8.26 -6.54 14.85
N MET A 263 7.41 -6.19 15.80
CA MET A 263 7.64 -6.43 17.22
C MET A 263 7.70 -7.92 17.55
N ALA A 264 6.86 -8.75 16.93
CA ALA A 264 6.97 -10.19 17.06
C ALA A 264 8.31 -10.72 16.53
N ALA A 265 8.71 -10.31 15.31
CA ALA A 265 9.97 -10.74 14.71
C ALA A 265 11.20 -10.32 15.53
N VAL A 266 11.20 -9.11 16.11
CA VAL A 266 12.29 -8.63 16.98
C VAL A 266 12.33 -9.41 18.30
N ARG A 267 11.17 -9.69 18.92
CA ARG A 267 11.12 -10.51 20.15
C ARG A 267 11.71 -11.90 19.91
N ASP A 268 11.33 -12.51 18.80
CA ASP A 268 11.66 -13.89 18.43
C ASP A 268 13.02 -14.05 17.74
N ASN A 269 13.84 -12.99 17.62
CA ASN A 269 15.15 -13.00 16.94
C ASN A 269 15.11 -13.46 15.47
N ARG A 270 14.00 -13.19 14.76
CA ARG A 270 13.80 -13.65 13.38
C ARG A 270 14.34 -12.73 12.29
N MET A 271 14.83 -11.56 12.70
CA MET A 271 15.41 -10.53 11.83
C MET A 271 16.50 -9.77 12.60
N PRO A 272 17.56 -9.28 11.93
CA PRO A 272 17.78 -9.30 10.47
C PRO A 272 18.22 -10.67 9.94
N ARG A 273 18.43 -10.77 8.63
CA ARG A 273 19.05 -11.93 7.98
C ARG A 273 20.45 -11.58 7.51
N ASP A 274 21.33 -12.57 7.46
CA ASP A 274 22.63 -12.44 6.82
C ASP A 274 22.55 -12.58 5.28
N GLU A 275 23.70 -12.52 4.62
CA GLU A 275 23.83 -12.54 3.15
C GLU A 275 23.34 -13.85 2.50
N ILE A 276 23.27 -14.95 3.26
CA ILE A 276 22.75 -16.24 2.80
C ILE A 276 21.30 -16.48 3.28
N GLY A 277 20.69 -15.49 3.94
CA GLY A 277 19.29 -15.48 4.34
C GLY A 277 19.01 -16.15 5.68
N ILE A 278 20.04 -16.46 6.48
CA ILE A 278 19.92 -17.04 7.81
C ILE A 278 19.61 -15.93 8.82
N GLU A 279 18.70 -16.21 9.76
CA GLU A 279 18.33 -15.28 10.82
C GLU A 279 19.55 -14.99 11.70
N LYS A 280 19.90 -13.71 11.81
CA LYS A 280 21.01 -13.21 12.61
C LYS A 280 20.47 -12.55 13.85
N GLU A 281 21.07 -12.83 15.00
CA GLU A 281 20.71 -12.14 16.23
C GLU A 281 21.04 -10.65 16.14
N LEU A 282 20.08 -9.83 16.55
CA LEU A 282 20.31 -8.42 16.86
C LEU A 282 21.23 -8.32 18.08
N ASP A 283 22.18 -7.38 18.06
CA ASP A 283 22.90 -7.06 19.28
C ASP A 283 21.92 -6.60 20.37
N ALA A 284 22.25 -6.93 21.63
CA ALA A 284 21.34 -6.74 22.75
C ALA A 284 20.88 -5.28 22.92
N LYS A 285 21.76 -4.32 22.60
CA LYS A 285 21.45 -2.88 22.71
C LYS A 285 20.44 -2.47 21.65
N THR A 286 20.65 -2.85 20.38
CA THR A 286 19.72 -2.56 19.30
C THR A 286 18.38 -3.24 19.52
N LYS A 287 18.36 -4.52 19.91
CA LYS A 287 17.12 -5.24 20.26
C LYS A 287 16.33 -4.51 21.35
N THR A 288 17.01 -4.09 22.41
CA THR A 288 16.37 -3.34 23.51
C THR A 288 15.75 -2.03 23.04
N LEU A 289 16.46 -1.26 22.19
CA LEU A 289 15.95 -0.01 21.65
C LEU A 289 14.76 -0.22 20.70
N LEU A 290 14.82 -1.21 19.82
CA LEU A 290 13.70 -1.58 18.94
C LEU A 290 12.47 -1.98 19.75
N LEU A 291 12.64 -2.80 20.78
CA LEU A 291 11.53 -3.21 21.65
C LEU A 291 10.93 -2.04 22.42
N LYS A 292 11.78 -1.14 22.94
CA LYS A 292 11.33 0.06 23.67
C LYS A 292 10.54 1.00 22.75
N TYR A 293 11.16 1.47 21.67
CA TYR A 293 10.54 2.47 20.80
C TYR A 293 9.39 1.89 19.98
N GLY A 294 9.51 0.62 19.56
CA GLY A 294 8.45 -0.05 18.83
C GLY A 294 7.20 -0.28 19.68
N ALA A 295 7.34 -0.57 20.98
CA ALA A 295 6.19 -0.67 21.89
C ALA A 295 5.49 0.68 22.10
N VAL A 296 6.28 1.76 22.24
CA VAL A 296 5.73 3.13 22.35
C VAL A 296 5.00 3.51 21.06
N PHE A 297 5.62 3.30 19.89
CA PHE A 297 4.99 3.58 18.61
C PHE A 297 3.72 2.74 18.39
N GLU A 298 3.76 1.44 18.69
CA GLU A 298 2.58 0.56 18.63
C GLU A 298 1.43 1.07 19.50
N SER A 299 1.72 1.49 20.74
CA SER A 299 0.72 2.06 21.65
C SER A 299 0.09 3.33 21.07
N THR A 300 0.91 4.26 20.57
CA THR A 300 0.43 5.50 19.94
C THR A 300 -0.41 5.23 18.69
N VAL A 301 0.00 4.26 17.86
CA VAL A 301 -0.78 3.82 16.69
C VAL A 301 -2.15 3.29 17.13
N ASN A 302 -2.20 2.40 18.13
CA ASN A 302 -3.47 1.88 18.63
C ASN A 302 -4.37 3.00 19.19
N ALA A 303 -3.81 3.96 19.93
CA ALA A 303 -4.55 5.09 20.49
C ALA A 303 -5.12 6.01 19.39
N ALA A 304 -4.31 6.32 18.37
CA ALA A 304 -4.74 7.13 17.22
C ALA A 304 -5.91 6.47 16.47
N TYR A 305 -5.82 5.17 16.17
CA TYR A 305 -6.91 4.43 15.53
C TYR A 305 -8.16 4.31 16.42
N ALA A 306 -7.99 4.12 17.73
CA ALA A 306 -9.11 4.06 18.66
C ALA A 306 -9.88 5.39 18.69
N TRP A 307 -9.18 6.51 18.68
CA TRP A 307 -9.78 7.84 18.62
C TRP A 307 -10.51 8.09 17.29
N GLU A 308 -9.94 7.68 16.15
CA GLU A 308 -10.61 7.76 14.84
C GLU A 308 -11.86 6.89 14.75
N SER A 309 -11.95 5.85 15.56
CA SER A 309 -13.10 4.95 15.58
C SER A 309 -14.22 5.46 16.50
N SER A 310 -13.91 6.37 17.43
CA SER A 310 -14.85 6.92 18.40
C SER A 310 -15.32 8.35 18.08
N ASN A 311 -14.80 8.99 17.02
CA ASN A 311 -15.12 10.35 16.60
C ASN A 311 -15.31 10.44 15.07
#